data_AF-A0A523RZC1-F1
#
_entry.id   AF-A0A523RZC1-F1
#
_cell.length_a   1.000
_cell.length_b   1.000
_cell.length_c   1.000
_cell.angle_alpha   90.00
_cell.angle_beta   90.00
_cell.angle_gamma   90.00
#
_symmetry.space_group_name_H-M   'P 1'
#
loop_
_entity.id
_entity.type
_entity.pdbx_description
1 polymer ?
#
loop_
_entity_poly.entity_id
_entity_poly.type
_entity_poly.pdbx_seq_one_letter_code
_entity_poly.pdbx_strand_id
1 'polypeptide(L)' 'MPKFKVPEVTVERLSIYLRAIKRLNEESILSSQELANLLETSDGQVRKDLAYFGGF' A
#
# COMPACT_ATOMS: atom_id res chain seq x y z
N MET A 1 -2.27 18.81 -5.81
CA MET A 1 -3.04 17.58 -5.48
C MET A 1 -3.29 16.83 -6.78
N PRO A 2 -3.13 15.50 -6.82
CA PRO A 2 -3.41 14.75 -8.04
C PRO A 2 -4.88 14.95 -8.42
N LYS A 3 -5.13 15.26 -9.69
CA LYS A 3 -6.45 15.59 -10.27
C LYS A 3 -7.41 14.38 -10.37
N PHE A 4 -7.05 13.23 -9.80
CA PHE A 4 -7.81 11.98 -9.90
C PHE A 4 -8.38 11.59 -8.54
N LYS A 5 -9.69 11.29 -8.53
CA LYS A 5 -10.36 10.68 -7.37
C LYS A 5 -9.70 9.33 -7.09
N VAL A 6 -9.21 9.14 -5.87
CA VAL A 6 -8.71 7.83 -5.42
C VAL A 6 -9.86 6.81 -5.53
N PRO A 7 -9.67 5.66 -6.18
CA PRO A 7 -10.70 4.63 -6.26
C PRO A 7 -11.10 4.15 -4.86
N GLU A 8 -12.39 3.88 -4.64
CA GLU A 8 -12.90 3.42 -3.33
C GLU A 8 -12.27 2.10 -2.90
N VAL A 9 -12.08 1.19 -3.85
CA VAL A 9 -11.37 -0.08 -3.64
C VAL A 9 -9.90 0.11 -3.22
N THR A 10 -9.26 1.22 -3.61
CA THR A 10 -7.91 1.57 -3.13
C THR A 10 -7.97 1.97 -1.66
N VAL A 11 -8.97 2.76 -1.24
CA VAL A 11 -9.16 3.16 0.16
C VAL A 11 -9.41 1.94 1.06
N GLU A 12 -10.20 0.97 0.59
CA GLU A 12 -10.40 -0.30 1.31
C GLU A 12 -9.07 -1.05 1.53
N ARG A 13 -8.23 -1.15 0.48
CA ARG A 13 -6.92 -1.82 0.57
C ARG A 13 -5.94 -1.10 1.48
N LEU A 14 -5.96 0.23 1.57
CA LEU A 14 -5.13 0.96 2.54
C LEU A 14 -5.37 0.51 3.98
N SER A 15 -6.62 0.20 4.32
CA SER A 15 -6.95 -0.33 5.65
C SER A 15 -6.30 -1.68 5.91
N ILE A 16 -6.15 -2.51 4.87
CA ILE A 16 -5.46 -3.80 4.92
C ILE A 16 -3.95 -3.56 5.09
N TYR A 17 -3.37 -2.66 4.28
CA TYR A 17 -1.94 -2.33 4.32
C TYR A 17 -1.54 -1.83 5.70
N LEU A 18 -2.33 -0.90 6.27
CA LEU A 18 -2.10 -0.36 7.60
C LEU A 18 -2.07 -1.45 8.68
N ARG A 19 -2.98 -2.44 8.61
CA ARG A 19 -2.99 -3.55 9.58
C ARG A 19 -1.77 -4.46 9.45
N ALA A 20 -1.28 -4.70 8.24
CA ALA A 20 -0.06 -5.47 8.05
C ALA A 20 1.16 -4.71 8.57
N ILE A 21 1.31 -3.43 8.22
CA ILE A 21 2.43 -2.59 8.65
C ILE A 21 2.46 -2.41 10.17
N LYS A 22 1.30 -2.25 10.82
CA LYS A 22 1.20 -2.15 12.29
C LYS A 22 1.66 -3.38 13.07
N ARG A 23 1.87 -4.52 12.40
CA ARG A 23 2.43 -5.74 13.03
C ARG A 23 3.95 -5.77 13.01
N LEU A 24 4.58 -4.79 12.37
CA LEU A 24 6.02 -4.69 12.21
C LEU A 24 6.60 -3.74 13.26
N ASN A 25 7.90 -3.86 13.51
CA ASN A 25 8.60 -2.94 14.39
C ASN A 25 8.66 -1.55 13.74
N GLU A 26 8.63 -0.48 14.53
CA GLU A 26 8.53 0.91 14.05
C GLU A 26 9.63 1.33 13.04
N GLU A 27 10.80 0.68 13.07
CA GLU A 27 11.92 0.98 12.17
C GLU A 27 12.01 0.06 10.93
N SER A 28 10.96 -0.74 10.66
CA SER A 28 10.99 -1.70 9.56
C SER A 28 10.81 -1.01 8.20
N ILE A 29 11.82 -1.14 7.33
CA ILE A 29 11.73 -0.76 5.92
C ILE A 29 11.32 -1.99 5.10
N LEU A 30 10.30 -1.84 4.25
CA LEU A 30 9.84 -2.90 3.36
C LEU A 30 9.73 -2.40 1.94
N SER A 31 10.07 -3.27 1.00
CA SER A 31 9.77 -3.13 -0.41
C SER A 31 8.28 -3.39 -0.70
N SER A 32 7.82 -2.90 -1.86
CA SER A 32 6.47 -3.24 -2.37
C SER A 32 6.25 -4.75 -2.56
N GLN A 33 7.31 -5.50 -2.86
CA GLN A 33 7.25 -6.96 -3.01
C GLN A 33 7.06 -7.67 -1.67
N GLU A 34 7.74 -7.22 -0.61
CA GLU A 34 7.59 -7.79 0.73
C GLU A 34 6.18 -7.54 1.28
N LEU A 35 5.65 -6.33 1.12
CA LEU A 35 4.27 -6.03 1.52
C LEU A 35 3.26 -6.84 0.69
N ALA A 36 3.51 -7.03 -0.60
CA ALA A 36 2.65 -7.84 -1.46
C ALA A 36 2.62 -9.32 -1.04
N ASN A 37 3.77 -9.89 -0.67
CA ASN A 37 3.88 -11.26 -0.17
C ASN A 37 3.12 -11.45 1.14
N LEU A 38 3.16 -10.47 2.05
CA LEU A 38 2.42 -10.51 3.32
C LEU A 38 0.88 -10.49 3.15
N LEU A 39 0.42 -10.01 2.00
CA LEU A 39 -1.00 -9.72 1.74
C LEU A 39 -1.58 -10.55 0.59
N GLU A 40 -0.82 -11.52 0.09
CA GLU A 40 -1.20 -12.37 -1.05
C GLU A 40 -1.69 -11.53 -2.25
N THR A 41 -0.99 -10.44 -2.54
CA THR A 41 -1.30 -9.53 -3.66
C THR A 41 -0.09 -9.35 -4.58
N SER A 42 -0.20 -8.46 -5.59
CA SER A 42 0.93 -8.12 -6.45
C SER A 42 1.62 -6.83 -5.99
N ASP A 43 2.93 -6.80 -6.15
CA ASP A 43 3.78 -5.63 -5.94
C ASP A 43 3.31 -4.44 -6.81
N GLY A 44 2.94 -4.70 -8.06
CA GLY A 44 2.39 -3.70 -8.98
C GLY A 44 1.10 -3.07 -8.47
N GLN A 45 0.21 -3.83 -7.82
CA GLN A 45 -1.01 -3.30 -7.22
C GLN A 45 -0.70 -2.41 -6.02
N VAL A 46 0.23 -2.84 -5.15
CA VAL A 46 0.70 -2.03 -4.00
C VAL A 46 1.26 -0.69 -4.47
N ARG A 47 2.15 -0.69 -5.47
CA ARG A 47 2.73 0.55 -6.02
C ARG A 47 1.66 1.47 -6.60
N LYS A 48 0.74 0.92 -7.40
CA LYS A 48 -0.35 1.68 -8.02
C LYS A 48 -1.25 2.34 -6.98
N ASP A 49 -1.58 1.64 -5.91
CA ASP A 49 -2.42 2.17 -4.84
C ASP A 49 -1.74 3.30 -4.07
N LEU A 50 -0.45 3.13 -3.74
CA LEU A 50 0.32 4.16 -3.03
C LEU A 50 0.63 5.37 -3.92
N ALA A 51 0.81 5.19 -5.23
CA ALA A 51 1.06 6.26 -6.19
C ALA A 51 -0.07 7.31 -6.24
N TYR A 52 -1.31 6.96 -5.87
CA TYR A 52 -2.41 7.92 -5.75
C TYR A 52 -2.15 9.00 -4.67
N PHE A 53 -1.28 8.72 -3.70
CA PHE A 53 -0.95 9.63 -2.59
C PHE A 53 0.41 10.32 -2.77
N GLY A 54 1.07 10.09 -3.92
CA GLY A 54 2.41 10.58 -4.21
C GLY A 54 3.52 9.69 -3.62
N GLY A 55 4.77 9.97 -4.00
CA GLY A 55 5.94 9.28 -3.44
C GLY A 55 6.22 7.89 -4.00
N PHE A 56 5.76 7.60 -5.22
CA PHE A 56 6.15 6.40 -5.98
C PHE A 56 6.74 6.77 -7.33
#